data_AF-A0A1H1LN80-F1
#
_entry.id   AF-A0A1H1LN80-F1
#
_cell.length_a   1.000
_cell.length_b   1.000
_cell.length_c   1.000
_cell.angle_alpha   90.00
_cell.angle_beta   90.00
_cell.angle_gamma   90.00
#
_symmetry.space_group_name_H-M   'P 1'
#
loop_
_entity.id
_entity.type
_entity.pdbx_description
1 polymer ?
#
loop_
_entity_poly.entity_id
_entity_poly.type
_entity_poly.pdbx_seq_one_letter_code
_entity_poly.pdbx_strand_id
1 'polypeptide(L)'
;MNSIKTLFVATVFFMVSSYSFGQVKAEKYDNPQWVSMSYIKFKPMKKEPAMGIIENYFGKADQDAGIDAPTVYHFVNGDYDMLVIWNMKEGVETLNYKTTPDDAKWMNSMTKIAGGPDKAMAKLEEFMTYVQDWDNTMARKE
;
A
#
# COMPACT_ATOMS: atom_id res chain seq x y z
N MET A 1 58.53 56.85 -27.74
CA MET A 1 59.70 55.96 -27.58
C MET A 1 59.44 55.09 -26.36
N ASN A 2 59.52 53.78 -26.56
CA ASN A 2 59.22 52.65 -25.67
C ASN A 2 59.64 52.87 -24.20
N SER A 3 58.89 52.37 -23.19
CA SER A 3 59.11 50.99 -22.72
C SER A 3 57.97 50.46 -21.84
N ILE A 4 57.56 49.25 -22.19
CA ILE A 4 56.66 48.30 -21.53
C ILE A 4 57.32 47.81 -20.21
N LYS A 5 56.52 47.49 -19.17
CA LYS A 5 56.48 46.20 -18.43
C LYS A 5 56.01 46.31 -16.98
N THR A 6 54.80 45.78 -16.76
CA THR A 6 54.39 44.92 -15.61
C THR A 6 54.28 45.62 -14.24
N LEU A 7 53.26 45.44 -13.41
CA LEU A 7 52.50 44.22 -13.14
C LEU A 7 51.15 44.57 -12.50
N PHE A 8 50.10 44.13 -13.19
CA PHE A 8 48.75 43.92 -12.67
C PHE A 8 48.79 43.00 -11.44
N VAL A 9 48.29 43.46 -10.30
CA VAL A 9 47.54 42.59 -9.38
C VAL A 9 46.27 43.35 -9.03
N ALA A 10 45.38 43.43 -10.03
CA ALA A 10 44.00 43.77 -9.79
C ALA A 10 43.40 42.61 -8.98
N THR A 11 43.06 42.91 -7.73
CA THR A 11 42.28 42.06 -6.83
C THR A 11 41.01 41.62 -7.56
N VAL A 12 41.09 40.47 -8.22
CA VAL A 12 39.92 39.80 -8.80
C VAL A 12 39.03 39.48 -7.61
N PHE A 13 37.93 40.22 -7.53
CA PHE A 13 36.78 39.95 -6.71
C PHE A 13 36.38 38.49 -6.95
N PHE A 14 36.85 37.59 -6.08
CA PHE A 14 36.34 36.23 -5.95
C PHE A 14 34.95 36.35 -5.33
N MET A 15 34.00 36.92 -6.07
CA MET A 15 32.57 36.74 -5.81
C MET A 15 32.21 35.34 -6.30
N VAL A 16 32.84 34.32 -5.69
CA VAL A 16 32.24 32.99 -5.66
C VAL A 16 31.06 33.19 -4.74
N SER A 17 29.92 33.53 -5.35
CA SER A 17 28.61 33.37 -4.76
C SER A 17 28.61 31.99 -4.13
N SER A 18 28.81 31.98 -2.82
CA SER A 18 28.65 30.80 -2.00
C SER A 18 27.15 30.56 -2.05
N TYR A 19 26.71 29.83 -3.07
CA TYR A 19 25.57 28.97 -2.88
C TYR A 19 26.00 28.05 -1.74
N SER A 20 25.72 28.48 -0.50
CA SER A 20 25.49 27.54 0.58
C SER A 20 24.30 26.71 0.11
N PHE A 21 24.58 25.69 -0.70
CA PHE A 21 23.74 24.51 -0.74
C PHE A 21 23.73 24.04 0.71
N GLY A 22 22.70 24.44 1.46
CA GLY A 22 22.52 24.01 2.83
C GLY A 22 22.68 22.51 2.85
N GLN A 23 23.57 22.00 3.70
CA GLN A 23 23.71 20.56 3.88
C GLN A 23 22.33 20.02 4.24
N VAL A 24 21.73 19.29 3.31
CA VAL A 24 20.46 18.59 3.55
C VAL A 24 20.74 17.60 4.69
N LYS A 25 20.08 17.81 5.82
CA LYS A 25 20.18 16.89 6.96
C LYS A 25 19.30 15.68 6.68
N ALA A 26 19.78 14.50 7.05
CA ALA A 26 18.95 13.32 7.04
C ALA A 26 17.81 13.51 8.04
N GLU A 27 16.58 13.40 7.56
CA GLU A 27 15.36 13.48 8.37
C GLU A 27 14.59 12.17 8.21
N LYS A 28 14.03 11.69 9.32
CA LYS A 28 13.11 10.56 9.32
C LYS A 28 11.68 11.08 9.27
N TYR A 29 10.79 10.33 8.64
CA TYR A 29 9.35 10.56 8.78
C TYR A 29 8.96 10.39 10.24
N ASP A 30 8.19 11.34 10.76
CA ASP A 30 7.61 11.23 12.10
C ASP A 30 6.34 10.37 12.03
N ASN A 31 6.31 9.26 12.76
CA ASN A 31 5.21 8.30 12.85
C ASN A 31 4.50 7.98 11.50
N PRO A 32 5.22 7.45 10.48
CA PRO A 32 4.64 7.20 9.17
C PRO A 32 3.48 6.20 9.24
N GLN A 33 2.37 6.52 8.59
CA GLN A 33 1.21 5.63 8.48
C GLN A 33 1.33 4.78 7.22
N TRP A 34 1.27 3.46 7.37
CA TRP A 34 1.44 2.51 6.27
C TRP A 34 0.14 1.84 5.88
N VAL A 35 0.02 1.51 4.61
CA VAL A 35 -1.09 0.74 4.06
C VAL A 35 -0.58 -0.38 3.17
N SER A 36 -1.34 -1.47 3.15
CA SER A 36 -1.28 -2.49 2.12
C SER A 36 -2.33 -2.19 1.05
N MET A 37 -1.96 -2.34 -0.21
CA MET A 37 -2.82 -2.09 -1.36
C MET A 37 -2.86 -3.32 -2.24
N SER A 38 -4.07 -3.81 -2.50
CA SER A 38 -4.33 -4.96 -3.35
C SER A 38 -5.08 -4.54 -4.60
N TYR A 39 -4.46 -4.73 -5.76
CA TYR A 39 -5.07 -4.53 -7.07
C TYR A 39 -5.58 -5.86 -7.60
N ILE A 40 -6.89 -5.94 -7.86
CA ILE A 40 -7.54 -7.20 -8.23
C ILE A 40 -8.16 -7.06 -9.61
N LYS A 41 -7.83 -8.00 -10.48
CA LYS A 41 -8.46 -8.21 -11.78
C LYS A 41 -9.26 -9.49 -11.72
N PHE A 42 -10.55 -9.43 -12.04
CA PHE A 42 -11.39 -10.61 -12.13
C PHE A 42 -11.38 -11.19 -13.55
N LYS A 43 -11.61 -12.49 -13.66
CA LYS A 43 -11.90 -13.14 -14.93
C LYS A 43 -13.18 -12.55 -15.56
N PRO A 44 -13.35 -12.64 -16.89
CA PRO A 44 -14.56 -12.18 -17.55
C PRO A 44 -15.84 -12.71 -16.88
N MET A 45 -16.78 -11.80 -16.59
CA MET A 45 -18.07 -12.08 -15.93
C MET A 45 -17.97 -12.64 -14.49
N LYS A 46 -16.79 -12.60 -13.84
CA LYS A 46 -16.62 -13.12 -12.48
C LYS A 46 -16.58 -12.05 -11.38
N LYS A 47 -16.56 -10.76 -11.74
CA LYS A 47 -16.61 -9.65 -10.76
C LYS A 47 -17.85 -9.71 -9.88
N GLU A 48 -19.05 -9.81 -10.45
CA GLU A 48 -20.29 -9.80 -9.68
C GLU A 48 -20.44 -11.03 -8.74
N PRO A 49 -20.17 -12.27 -9.20
CA PRO A 49 -20.07 -13.41 -8.28
C PRO A 49 -19.05 -13.23 -7.16
N ALA A 50 -17.89 -12.63 -7.45
CA ALA A 50 -16.86 -12.35 -6.45
C ALA A 50 -17.35 -11.34 -5.40
N MET A 51 -18.04 -10.28 -5.83
CA MET A 51 -18.67 -9.31 -4.91
C MET A 51 -19.71 -10.00 -4.02
N GLY A 52 -20.48 -10.94 -4.57
CA GLY A 52 -21.41 -11.75 -3.79
C GLY A 52 -20.72 -12.53 -2.65
N ILE A 53 -19.51 -13.07 -2.86
CA ILE A 53 -18.75 -13.72 -1.78
C ILE A 53 -18.24 -12.67 -0.78
N ILE A 54 -17.70 -11.56 -1.26
CA ILE A 54 -17.19 -10.49 -0.40
C ILE A 54 -18.29 -9.99 0.54
N GLU A 55 -19.45 -9.63 0.01
CA GLU A 55 -20.55 -9.05 0.80
C GLU A 55 -21.17 -10.04 1.77
N ASN A 56 -21.30 -11.31 1.36
CA ASN A 56 -22.02 -12.30 2.16
C ASN A 56 -21.15 -13.06 3.17
N TYR A 57 -19.84 -13.05 2.97
CA TYR A 57 -18.90 -13.79 3.82
C TYR A 57 -17.79 -12.89 4.34
N PHE A 58 -16.97 -12.31 3.45
CA PHE A 58 -15.74 -11.64 3.89
C PHE A 58 -16.02 -10.37 4.70
N GLY A 59 -16.88 -9.48 4.19
CA GLY A 59 -17.27 -8.26 4.89
C GLY A 59 -18.08 -8.54 6.17
N LYS A 60 -18.84 -9.64 6.21
CA LYS A 60 -19.51 -10.07 7.45
C LYS A 60 -18.52 -10.61 8.48
N ALA A 61 -17.47 -11.29 8.04
CA ALA A 61 -16.41 -11.76 8.92
C ALA A 61 -15.60 -10.58 9.48
N ASP A 62 -15.30 -9.58 8.66
CA ASP A 62 -14.69 -8.32 9.14
C ASP A 62 -15.54 -7.69 10.24
N GLN A 63 -16.85 -7.55 9.99
CA GLN A 63 -17.79 -6.97 10.94
C GLN A 63 -17.89 -7.78 12.25
N ASP A 64 -18.00 -9.11 12.18
CA ASP A 64 -18.09 -9.99 13.35
C ASP A 64 -16.77 -10.01 14.15
N ALA A 65 -15.63 -9.91 13.46
CA ALA A 65 -14.29 -9.87 14.07
C ALA A 65 -13.92 -8.50 14.65
N GLY A 66 -14.72 -7.45 14.40
CA GLY A 66 -14.43 -6.07 14.80
C GLY A 66 -13.21 -5.50 14.07
N ILE A 67 -13.01 -5.90 12.82
CA ILE A 67 -11.93 -5.40 11.94
C ILE A 67 -12.49 -4.23 11.13
N ASP A 68 -11.74 -3.13 11.09
CA ASP A 68 -12.11 -1.96 10.31
C ASP A 68 -12.15 -2.31 8.82
N ALA A 69 -13.25 -1.95 8.15
CA ALA A 69 -13.40 -2.20 6.73
C ALA A 69 -12.29 -1.49 5.91
N PRO A 70 -11.80 -2.11 4.82
CA PRO A 70 -10.83 -1.47 3.96
C PRO A 70 -11.46 -0.33 3.16
N THR A 71 -10.63 0.59 2.68
CA THR A 71 -11.07 1.52 1.64
C THR A 71 -11.05 0.78 0.30
N VAL A 72 -12.18 0.78 -0.41
CA VAL A 72 -12.33 0.08 -1.70
C VAL A 72 -12.64 1.07 -2.81
N TYR A 73 -11.94 0.94 -3.92
CA TYR A 73 -12.25 1.63 -5.17
C TYR A 73 -12.54 0.60 -6.26
N HIS A 74 -13.66 0.76 -6.97
CA HIS A 74 -13.95 0.00 -8.17
C HIS A 74 -13.50 0.80 -9.39
N PHE A 75 -12.61 0.22 -10.18
CA PHE A 75 -12.15 0.86 -11.40
C PHE A 75 -13.20 0.76 -12.51
N VAL A 76 -13.39 1.87 -13.22
CA VAL A 76 -14.27 1.96 -14.39
C VAL A 76 -13.52 1.60 -15.68
N ASN A 77 -12.21 1.79 -15.70
CA ASN A 77 -11.29 1.45 -16.78
C ASN A 77 -9.90 1.09 -16.22
N GLY A 78 -9.01 0.60 -17.08
CA GLY A 78 -7.66 0.17 -16.72
C GLY A 78 -7.52 -1.35 -16.61
N ASP A 79 -6.34 -1.79 -16.17
CA ASP A 79 -5.98 -3.21 -16.17
C ASP A 79 -6.69 -3.99 -15.07
N TYR A 80 -6.95 -3.36 -13.92
CA TYR A 80 -7.61 -3.94 -12.75
C TYR A 80 -9.07 -3.52 -12.64
N ASP A 81 -9.85 -4.26 -11.85
CA ASP A 81 -11.28 -3.96 -11.62
C ASP A 81 -11.55 -3.38 -10.23
N MET A 82 -10.63 -3.57 -9.29
CA MET A 82 -10.77 -3.18 -7.89
C MET A 82 -9.42 -2.89 -7.24
N LEU A 83 -9.40 -1.90 -6.35
CA LEU A 83 -8.32 -1.62 -5.41
C LEU A 83 -8.86 -1.71 -3.99
N VAL A 84 -8.19 -2.46 -3.13
CA VAL A 84 -8.50 -2.61 -1.72
C VAL A 84 -7.32 -2.09 -0.90
N ILE A 85 -7.58 -1.17 0.02
CA ILE A 85 -6.54 -0.54 0.84
C ILE A 85 -6.80 -0.87 2.31
N TRP A 86 -5.83 -1.56 2.92
CA TRP A 86 -5.84 -1.93 4.33
C TRP A 86 -4.83 -1.10 5.11
N ASN A 87 -5.24 -0.58 6.28
CA ASN A 87 -4.31 0.06 7.20
C ASN A 87 -3.42 -0.98 7.87
N MET A 88 -2.11 -0.75 7.87
CA MET A 88 -1.17 -1.56 8.65
C MET A 88 -1.12 -1.01 10.07
N LYS A 89 -1.95 -1.55 10.97
CA LYS A 89 -2.16 -1.03 12.34
C LYS A 89 -0.86 -0.95 13.16
N GLU A 90 0.05 -1.89 12.95
CA GLU A 90 1.37 -1.94 13.59
C GLU A 90 2.47 -1.36 12.69
N GLY A 91 2.09 -0.59 11.65
CA GLY A 91 3.01 -0.11 10.63
C GLY A 91 3.74 -1.27 9.94
N VAL A 92 5.02 -1.07 9.62
CA VAL A 92 5.87 -2.08 8.97
C VAL A 92 6.10 -3.33 9.82
N GLU A 93 5.91 -3.26 11.15
CA GLU A 93 6.05 -4.44 12.03
C GLU A 93 5.00 -5.52 11.72
N THR A 94 3.89 -5.15 11.08
CA THR A 94 2.91 -6.10 10.54
C THR A 94 3.56 -7.16 9.65
N LEU A 95 4.67 -6.82 8.97
CA LEU A 95 5.39 -7.74 8.07
C LEU A 95 6.17 -8.85 8.79
N ASN A 96 6.31 -8.76 10.12
CA ASN A 96 6.97 -9.79 10.92
C ASN A 96 6.02 -10.93 11.33
N TYR A 97 4.72 -10.82 11.02
CA TYR A 97 3.73 -11.88 11.27
C TYR A 97 3.59 -12.82 10.08
N LYS A 98 3.54 -14.13 10.37
CA LYS A 98 3.01 -15.13 9.40
C LYS A 98 1.48 -15.08 9.33
N THR A 99 0.85 -14.76 10.45
CA THR A 99 -0.60 -14.59 10.61
C THR A 99 -0.79 -13.53 11.69
N THR A 100 -1.43 -12.43 11.34
CA THR A 100 -1.67 -11.34 12.28
C THR A 100 -2.80 -11.71 13.26
N PRO A 101 -2.91 -11.00 14.40
CA PRO A 101 -4.06 -11.17 15.29
C PRO A 101 -5.41 -10.96 14.59
N ASP A 102 -5.48 -10.03 13.64
CA ASP A 102 -6.70 -9.75 12.88
C ASP A 102 -6.98 -10.87 11.85
N ASP A 103 -5.98 -11.43 11.17
CA ASP A 103 -6.17 -12.60 10.30
C ASP A 103 -6.76 -13.79 11.08
N ALA A 104 -6.26 -14.03 12.30
CA ALA A 104 -6.75 -15.11 13.15
C ALA A 104 -8.20 -14.88 13.58
N LYS A 105 -8.58 -13.66 13.96
CA LYS A 105 -9.98 -13.32 14.28
C LYS A 105 -10.86 -13.50 13.05
N TRP A 106 -10.42 -12.97 11.91
CA TRP A 106 -11.16 -13.03 10.66
C TRP A 106 -11.45 -14.47 10.22
N MET A 107 -10.45 -15.36 10.28
CA MET A 107 -10.63 -16.78 9.93
C MET A 107 -11.59 -17.51 10.87
N ASN A 108 -11.57 -17.18 12.16
CA ASN A 108 -12.52 -17.72 13.14
C ASN A 108 -13.95 -17.25 12.84
N SER A 109 -14.14 -15.96 12.52
CA SER A 109 -15.43 -15.40 12.11
C SER A 109 -15.91 -16.00 10.79
N MET A 110 -15.03 -16.18 9.81
CA MET A 110 -15.34 -16.89 8.55
C MET A 110 -15.82 -18.32 8.80
N THR A 111 -15.11 -19.06 9.66
CA THR A 111 -15.49 -20.44 10.06
C THR A 111 -16.88 -20.49 10.67
N LYS A 112 -17.20 -19.54 11.56
CA LYS A 112 -18.51 -19.40 12.18
C LYS A 112 -19.60 -19.08 11.14
N ILE A 113 -19.37 -18.09 10.27
CA ILE A 113 -20.34 -17.62 9.27
C ILE A 113 -20.60 -18.68 8.19
N ALA A 114 -19.56 -19.33 7.70
CA ALA A 114 -19.69 -20.37 6.67
C ALA A 114 -20.25 -21.69 7.23
N GLY A 115 -20.27 -21.87 8.55
CA GLY A 115 -20.77 -23.07 9.21
C GLY A 115 -19.78 -24.23 9.21
N GLY A 116 -18.50 -23.92 9.40
CA GLY A 116 -17.41 -24.89 9.54
C GLY A 116 -16.15 -24.50 8.74
N PRO A 117 -14.97 -25.03 9.12
CA PRO A 117 -13.70 -24.67 8.49
C PRO A 117 -13.65 -25.06 7.01
N ASP A 118 -14.15 -26.25 6.65
CA ASP A 118 -14.17 -26.72 5.26
C ASP A 118 -15.00 -25.79 4.36
N LYS A 119 -16.12 -25.27 4.87
CA LYS A 119 -16.98 -24.35 4.12
C LYS A 119 -16.37 -22.96 4.00
N ALA A 120 -15.66 -22.50 5.03
CA ALA A 120 -14.90 -21.25 4.96
C ALA A 120 -13.79 -21.34 3.90
N MET A 121 -13.03 -22.44 3.91
CA MET A 121 -12.00 -22.72 2.90
C MET A 121 -12.59 -22.83 1.49
N ALA A 122 -13.71 -23.53 1.32
CA ALA A 122 -14.39 -23.61 0.03
C ALA A 122 -14.79 -22.24 -0.51
N LYS A 123 -15.21 -21.29 0.34
CA LYS A 123 -15.55 -19.92 -0.09
C LYS A 123 -14.33 -19.10 -0.49
N LEU A 124 -13.21 -19.27 0.21
CA LEU A 124 -11.93 -18.68 -0.16
C LEU A 124 -11.46 -19.21 -1.52
N GLU A 125 -11.47 -20.53 -1.69
CA GLU A 125 -11.10 -21.18 -2.95
C GLU A 125 -12.01 -20.75 -4.10
N GLU A 126 -13.33 -20.71 -3.88
CA GLU A 126 -14.30 -20.24 -4.86
C GLU A 126 -13.97 -18.81 -5.31
N PHE A 127 -13.70 -17.89 -4.37
CA PHE A 127 -13.28 -16.54 -4.69
C PHE A 127 -11.99 -16.51 -5.52
N MET A 128 -10.98 -17.30 -5.15
CA MET A 128 -9.73 -17.36 -5.90
C MET A 128 -9.92 -17.88 -7.32
N THR A 129 -10.93 -18.71 -7.59
CA THR A 129 -11.24 -19.13 -8.97
C THR A 129 -11.73 -17.98 -9.85
N TYR A 130 -12.26 -16.90 -9.25
CA TYR A 130 -12.79 -15.72 -9.94
C TYR A 130 -11.71 -14.68 -10.25
N VAL A 131 -10.59 -14.71 -9.52
CA VAL A 131 -9.47 -13.80 -9.70
C VAL A 131 -8.63 -14.23 -10.90
N GLN A 132 -8.31 -13.27 -11.77
CA GLN A 132 -7.35 -13.43 -12.87
C GLN A 132 -5.97 -12.95 -12.44
N ASP A 133 -5.88 -11.78 -11.80
CA ASP A 133 -4.64 -11.20 -11.32
C ASP A 133 -4.86 -10.53 -9.96
N TRP A 134 -3.83 -10.58 -9.11
CA TRP A 134 -3.82 -9.98 -7.79
C TRP A 134 -2.41 -9.49 -7.47
N ASP A 135 -2.22 -8.18 -7.62
CA ASP A 135 -0.97 -7.51 -7.27
C ASP A 135 -1.08 -6.86 -5.88
N ASN A 136 -0.03 -6.95 -5.08
CA ASN A 136 0.02 -6.41 -3.74
C ASN A 136 1.23 -5.50 -3.60
N THR A 137 0.98 -4.29 -3.09
CA THR A 137 2.02 -3.31 -2.80
C THR A 137 1.79 -2.66 -1.46
N MET A 138 2.78 -1.92 -0.98
CA MET A 138 2.67 -1.13 0.24
C MET A 138 2.92 0.34 -0.07
N ALA A 139 2.22 1.21 0.64
CA ALA A 139 2.41 2.65 0.54
C ALA A 139 2.44 3.28 1.93
N ARG A 140 3.11 4.43 2.03
CA ARG A 140 2.96 5.35 3.15
C ARG A 140 1.89 6.39 2.78
N LYS A 141 1.03 6.76 3.72
CA LYS A 141 0.14 7.92 3.57
C LYS A 141 0.94 9.22 3.73
N GLU A 142 0.60 10.22 2.93
CA GLU A 142 1.04 11.63 3.13
C GLU A 142 0.05 12.38 4.03
#